data_AF-A0A9E3QLD3-F1
#
_entry.id   AF-A0A9E3QLD3-F1
#
_cell.length_a   1.000
_cell.length_b   1.000
_cell.length_c   1.000
_cell.angle_alpha   90.00
_cell.angle_beta   90.00
_cell.angle_gamma   90.00
#
_symmetry.space_group_name_H-M   'P 1'
#
loop_
_entity.id
_entity.type
_entity.pdbx_description
1 polymer ?
#
loop_
_entity_poly.entity_id
_entity_poly.type
_entity_poly.pdbx_seq_one_letter_code
_entity_poly.pdbx_strand_id
1 'polypeptide(L)'
;MKSLDRKLAAIHADPNTREFILADAKDADMAFGIGAPGRSPEAHPGEVRFRTLEEYREQIRAITRQGLVDIMLMSASTNYALTIRERLFDDSPVTPAVRANDTTDVHIARGSTYASQPSRPFRSADLDHIQCGHLDCAPEERALGADLGLYSVTFNNDLERDRETLERFHEFRVEAERKGFRYFLEIFDPNVPGVIDPEKLPGYINDMIARMLAGVAPPGRPLFLKMVYHGPKALEELVRYDPHLVVGILGGSAGTTRDAFQLLHDAQKYGAKVALYGRKINNAENQLAFVQFLRLIADGVIGPVEAVQAYHAVLQRLGLRPHRSLEDDLKLTPSAMSYGGTTTAVTVPPLPSS
;
A
#
# COMPACT_ATOMS: atom_id res chain seq x y z
N MET A 1 -0.33 -23.06 1.28
CA MET A 1 0.20 -22.02 2.19
C MET A 1 0.52 -20.79 1.36
N LYS A 2 0.09 -19.60 1.78
CA LYS A 2 0.36 -18.35 1.06
C LYS A 2 1.79 -17.87 1.29
N SER A 3 2.35 -17.09 0.37
CA SER A 3 3.72 -16.58 0.51
C SER A 3 3.85 -15.57 1.66
N LEU A 4 2.81 -14.78 1.92
CA LEU A 4 2.74 -13.86 3.05
C LEU A 4 2.99 -14.57 4.38
N ASP A 5 2.25 -15.64 4.66
CA ASP A 5 2.32 -16.35 5.95
C ASP A 5 3.72 -16.92 6.18
N ARG A 6 4.30 -17.53 5.14
CA ARG A 6 5.68 -18.05 5.17
C ARG A 6 6.68 -16.93 5.49
N LYS A 7 6.55 -15.78 4.84
CA LYS A 7 7.47 -14.64 5.00
C LYS A 7 7.34 -13.97 6.35
N LEU A 8 6.13 -13.75 6.84
CA LEU A 8 5.90 -13.20 8.18
C LEU A 8 6.47 -14.13 9.25
N ALA A 9 6.25 -15.44 9.14
CA ALA A 9 6.84 -16.41 10.06
C ALA A 9 8.37 -16.31 10.09
N ALA A 10 9.01 -16.19 8.91
CA ALA A 10 10.46 -16.01 8.81
C ALA A 10 10.93 -14.67 9.40
N ILE A 11 10.21 -13.57 9.17
CA ILE A 11 10.53 -12.25 9.73
C ILE A 11 10.41 -12.24 11.25
N HIS A 12 9.39 -12.88 11.82
CA HIS A 12 9.24 -12.96 13.27
C HIS A 12 10.28 -13.88 13.91
N ALA A 13 10.71 -14.93 13.20
CA ALA A 13 11.78 -15.84 13.67
C ALA A 13 13.16 -15.17 13.63
N ASP A 14 13.43 -14.36 12.61
CA ASP A 14 14.65 -13.57 12.49
C ASP A 14 14.36 -12.19 11.86
N PRO A 15 14.26 -11.12 12.66
CA PRO A 15 14.05 -9.77 12.15
C PRO A 15 15.15 -9.29 11.17
N ASN A 16 16.33 -9.92 11.15
CA ASN A 16 17.42 -9.59 10.23
C ASN A 16 17.36 -10.37 8.90
N THR A 17 16.35 -11.22 8.72
CA THR A 17 16.15 -11.97 7.47
C THR A 17 16.07 -11.06 6.24
N ARG A 18 16.42 -11.61 5.08
CA ARG A 18 16.25 -10.95 3.77
C ARG A 18 14.84 -11.07 3.20
N GLU A 19 13.96 -11.84 3.85
CA GLU A 19 12.57 -11.96 3.40
C GLU A 19 11.91 -10.58 3.32
N PHE A 20 11.29 -10.32 2.17
CA PHE A 20 10.64 -9.06 1.86
C PHE A 20 9.30 -9.30 1.17
N ILE A 21 8.28 -8.63 1.68
CA ILE A 21 6.90 -8.74 1.21
C ILE A 21 6.64 -7.63 0.19
N LEU A 22 6.23 -8.01 -1.02
CA LEU A 22 5.76 -7.06 -2.03
C LEU A 22 4.26 -7.18 -2.19
N ALA A 23 3.63 -6.05 -2.42
CA ALA A 23 2.19 -6.02 -2.45
C ALA A 23 1.68 -4.94 -3.40
N ASP A 24 0.70 -5.31 -4.21
CA ASP A 24 0.04 -4.43 -5.17
C ASP A 24 -1.25 -3.90 -4.56
N ALA A 25 -1.36 -2.57 -4.48
CA ALA A 25 -2.53 -1.88 -3.96
C ALA A 25 -3.49 -1.51 -5.10
N LYS A 26 -4.50 -2.35 -5.27
CA LYS A 26 -5.55 -2.27 -6.30
C LYS A 26 -6.93 -1.93 -5.72
N ASP A 27 -6.94 -1.24 -4.57
CA ASP A 27 -8.10 -0.66 -3.89
C ASP A 27 -8.36 0.80 -4.28
N ALA A 28 -7.72 1.29 -5.35
CA ALA A 28 -7.78 2.69 -5.75
C ALA A 28 -9.20 3.15 -6.14
N ASP A 29 -10.10 2.22 -6.48
CA ASP A 29 -11.50 2.48 -6.80
C ASP A 29 -12.27 3.03 -5.59
N MET A 30 -11.85 2.68 -4.37
CA MET A 30 -12.35 3.31 -3.13
C MET A 30 -11.87 4.75 -2.95
N ALA A 31 -10.80 5.17 -3.64
CA ALA A 31 -10.26 6.52 -3.53
C ALA A 31 -10.68 7.44 -4.70
N PHE A 32 -10.37 7.03 -5.94
CA PHE A 32 -10.51 7.88 -7.13
C PHE A 32 -11.76 7.57 -7.98
N GLY A 33 -12.58 6.61 -7.58
CA GLY A 33 -13.74 6.16 -8.33
C GLY A 33 -13.39 5.83 -9.79
N ILE A 34 -14.06 6.48 -10.75
CA ILE A 34 -13.85 6.29 -12.19
C ILE A 34 -12.38 6.49 -12.63
N GLY A 35 -11.61 7.34 -11.95
CA GLY A 35 -10.21 7.58 -12.31
C GLY A 35 -9.24 6.48 -11.85
N ALA A 36 -9.67 5.61 -10.94
CA ALA A 36 -8.82 4.65 -10.27
C ALA A 36 -8.12 3.62 -11.18
N PRO A 37 -8.78 3.07 -12.22
CA PRO A 37 -8.16 2.11 -13.13
C PRO A 37 -6.99 2.67 -13.96
N GLY A 38 -6.75 3.99 -13.89
CA GLY A 38 -5.75 4.68 -14.70
C GLY A 38 -6.22 4.93 -16.13
N ARG A 39 -5.38 5.62 -16.91
CA ARG A 39 -5.71 5.95 -18.31
C ARG A 39 -5.79 4.70 -19.17
N SER A 40 -6.77 4.66 -20.07
CA SER A 40 -6.87 3.62 -21.09
C SER A 40 -5.69 3.73 -22.06
N PRO A 41 -5.08 2.60 -22.50
CA PRO A 41 -4.07 2.63 -23.56
C PRO A 41 -4.63 3.10 -24.91
N GLU A 42 -5.96 3.10 -25.08
CA GLU A 42 -6.66 3.59 -26.27
C GLU A 42 -6.96 5.10 -26.20
N ALA A 43 -6.56 5.81 -25.15
CA ALA A 43 -6.83 7.24 -25.02
C ALA A 43 -6.03 8.05 -26.04
N HIS A 44 -6.71 8.92 -26.81
CA HIS A 44 -6.08 9.84 -27.75
C HIS A 44 -5.68 11.17 -27.07
N PRO A 45 -4.73 11.95 -27.64
CA PRO A 45 -4.37 13.26 -27.12
C PRO A 45 -5.60 14.18 -27.00
N GLY A 46 -5.89 14.65 -25.78
CA GLY A 46 -7.05 15.50 -25.48
C GLY A 46 -8.27 14.74 -24.93
N GLU A 47 -8.26 13.41 -24.94
CA GLU A 47 -9.32 12.59 -24.35
C GLU A 47 -8.94 12.07 -22.96
N VAL A 48 -9.86 12.24 -22.00
CA VAL A 48 -9.75 11.58 -20.69
C VAL A 48 -10.58 10.31 -20.74
N ARG A 49 -9.99 9.23 -21.27
CA ARG A 49 -10.56 7.88 -21.21
C ARG A 49 -9.82 7.05 -20.16
N PHE A 50 -10.53 6.65 -19.12
CA PHE A 50 -10.02 5.73 -18.10
C PHE A 50 -10.30 4.29 -18.51
N ARG A 51 -9.51 3.35 -17.97
CA ARG A 51 -9.86 1.93 -18.03
C ARG A 51 -11.16 1.68 -17.27
N THR A 52 -11.90 0.69 -17.70
CA THR A 52 -13.07 0.15 -17.01
C THR A 52 -12.65 -0.62 -15.77
N LEU A 53 -13.61 -0.89 -14.88
CA LEU A 53 -13.38 -1.75 -13.73
C LEU A 53 -13.00 -3.18 -14.15
N GLU A 54 -13.51 -3.68 -15.27
CA GLU A 54 -13.16 -5.02 -15.75
C GLU A 54 -11.73 -5.08 -16.30
N GLU A 55 -11.30 -4.07 -17.06
CA GLU A 55 -9.89 -3.97 -17.47
C GLU A 55 -8.95 -3.86 -16.26
N TYR A 56 -9.39 -3.22 -15.17
CA TYR A 56 -8.64 -3.18 -13.93
C TYR A 56 -8.54 -4.56 -13.26
N ARG A 57 -9.65 -5.32 -13.27
CA ARG A 57 -9.69 -6.71 -12.79
C ARG A 57 -8.81 -7.63 -13.63
N GLU A 58 -8.74 -7.44 -14.95
CA GLU A 58 -7.81 -8.17 -15.81
C GLU A 58 -6.34 -7.92 -15.43
N GLN A 59 -5.98 -6.69 -15.04
CA GLN A 59 -4.65 -6.40 -14.51
C GLN A 59 -4.38 -7.15 -13.20
N ILE A 60 -5.37 -7.18 -12.30
CA ILE A 60 -5.27 -7.94 -11.04
C ILE A 60 -5.07 -9.44 -11.32
N ARG A 61 -5.84 -10.01 -12.26
CA ARG A 61 -5.67 -11.40 -12.70
C ARG A 61 -4.27 -11.65 -13.23
N ALA A 62 -3.74 -10.77 -14.08
CA ALA A 62 -2.41 -10.91 -14.66
C ALA A 62 -1.31 -10.89 -13.59
N ILE A 63 -1.33 -9.92 -12.66
CA ILE A 63 -0.32 -9.81 -11.58
C ILE A 63 -0.44 -10.98 -10.60
N THR A 64 -1.67 -11.40 -10.28
CA THR A 64 -1.90 -12.54 -9.38
C THR A 64 -1.35 -13.84 -9.97
N ARG A 65 -1.54 -14.07 -11.28
CA ARG A 65 -0.97 -15.23 -11.99
C ARG A 65 0.55 -15.16 -12.11
N GLN A 66 1.12 -13.95 -12.19
CA GLN A 66 2.57 -13.77 -12.18
C GLN A 66 3.19 -14.25 -10.85
N GLY A 67 2.47 -14.11 -9.74
CA GLY A 67 2.87 -14.66 -8.43
C GLY A 67 4.10 -14.00 -7.80
N LEU A 68 4.53 -12.84 -8.32
CA LEU A 68 5.71 -12.11 -7.81
C LEU A 68 5.38 -11.13 -6.69
N VAL A 69 4.10 -10.85 -6.44
CA VAL A 69 3.62 -10.17 -5.23
C VAL A 69 3.17 -11.19 -4.19
N ASP A 70 3.20 -10.81 -2.93
CA ASP A 70 2.75 -11.62 -1.80
C ASP A 70 1.32 -11.27 -1.37
N ILE A 71 0.89 -10.04 -1.61
CA ILE A 71 -0.45 -9.54 -1.29
C ILE A 71 -1.03 -8.80 -2.50
N MET A 72 -2.31 -9.06 -2.76
CA MET A 72 -3.13 -8.29 -3.69
C MET A 72 -4.24 -7.59 -2.90
N LEU A 73 -4.08 -6.29 -2.65
CA LEU A 73 -5.06 -5.48 -1.93
C LEU A 73 -6.11 -4.95 -2.90
N MET A 74 -7.40 -5.11 -2.59
CA MET A 74 -8.52 -4.78 -3.46
C MET A 74 -9.63 -4.04 -2.71
N SER A 75 -10.64 -3.55 -3.43
CA SER A 75 -11.93 -3.21 -2.83
C SER A 75 -12.75 -4.46 -2.51
N ALA A 76 -13.74 -4.35 -1.61
CA ALA A 76 -14.67 -5.44 -1.29
C ALA A 76 -15.43 -5.93 -2.54
N SER A 77 -15.81 -5.01 -3.44
CA SER A 77 -16.48 -5.33 -4.72
C SER A 77 -15.60 -6.20 -5.62
N THR A 78 -14.32 -5.85 -5.75
CA THR A 78 -13.39 -6.61 -6.57
C THR A 78 -13.00 -7.94 -5.93
N ASN A 79 -12.86 -7.98 -4.60
CA ASN A 79 -12.70 -9.23 -3.85
C ASN A 79 -13.88 -10.19 -4.04
N TYR A 80 -15.12 -9.69 -4.04
CA TYR A 80 -16.28 -10.53 -4.30
C TYR A 80 -16.22 -11.18 -5.69
N ALA A 81 -15.85 -10.42 -6.72
CA ALA A 81 -15.69 -10.95 -8.07
C ALA A 81 -14.54 -11.96 -8.17
N LEU A 82 -13.34 -11.57 -7.72
CA LEU A 82 -12.12 -12.33 -8.02
C LEU A 82 -11.83 -13.43 -7.00
N THR A 83 -12.01 -13.16 -5.71
CA THR A 83 -11.73 -14.12 -4.64
C THR A 83 -12.90 -15.09 -4.46
N ILE A 84 -14.11 -14.58 -4.27
CA ILE A 84 -15.27 -15.40 -3.91
C ILE A 84 -15.84 -16.11 -5.15
N ARG A 85 -16.14 -15.37 -6.22
CA ARG A 85 -16.83 -15.92 -7.40
C ARG A 85 -15.90 -16.69 -8.33
N GLU A 86 -14.72 -16.12 -8.64
CA GLU A 86 -13.77 -16.73 -9.57
C GLU A 86 -12.76 -17.68 -8.93
N ARG A 87 -12.63 -17.67 -7.59
CA ARG A 87 -11.65 -18.49 -6.86
C ARG A 87 -10.21 -18.24 -7.32
N LEU A 88 -9.91 -17.03 -7.81
CA LEU A 88 -8.63 -16.68 -8.44
C LEU A 88 -7.42 -17.00 -7.56
N PHE A 89 -7.59 -16.90 -6.24
CA PHE A 89 -6.50 -17.06 -5.29
C PHE A 89 -6.34 -18.48 -4.75
N ASP A 90 -7.25 -19.43 -5.00
CA ASP A 90 -7.19 -20.76 -4.35
C ASP A 90 -5.86 -21.49 -4.63
N ASP A 91 -5.43 -21.50 -5.89
CA ASP A 91 -4.18 -22.11 -6.34
C ASP A 91 -3.03 -21.09 -6.52
N SER A 92 -3.16 -19.89 -5.96
CA SER A 92 -2.13 -18.85 -6.02
C SER A 92 -1.35 -18.72 -4.71
N PRO A 93 -0.03 -18.48 -4.74
CA PRO A 93 0.73 -18.11 -3.54
C PRO A 93 0.33 -16.72 -2.99
N VAL A 94 -0.32 -15.89 -3.82
CA VAL A 94 -0.72 -14.52 -3.47
C VAL A 94 -1.86 -14.55 -2.45
N THR A 95 -1.75 -13.67 -1.45
CA THR A 95 -2.79 -13.49 -0.43
C THR A 95 -3.76 -12.39 -0.87
N PRO A 96 -5.07 -12.65 -1.01
CA PRO A 96 -6.04 -11.60 -1.24
C PRO A 96 -6.20 -10.75 0.03
N ALA A 97 -6.27 -9.44 -0.12
CA ALA A 97 -6.56 -8.50 0.96
C ALA A 97 -7.58 -7.45 0.53
N VAL A 98 -8.28 -6.84 1.49
CA VAL A 98 -9.29 -5.82 1.20
C VAL A 98 -9.12 -4.57 2.06
N ARG A 99 -9.29 -3.38 1.49
CA ARG A 99 -9.44 -2.15 2.30
C ARG A 99 -10.73 -2.24 3.12
N ALA A 100 -10.59 -2.37 4.44
CA ALA A 100 -11.66 -2.70 5.38
C ALA A 100 -12.30 -1.46 6.04
N ASN A 101 -11.66 -0.30 5.91
CA ASN A 101 -12.25 0.98 6.28
C ASN A 101 -11.92 2.05 5.24
N ASP A 102 -12.49 3.21 5.45
CA ASP A 102 -12.33 4.35 4.56
C ASP A 102 -12.16 5.61 5.40
N THR A 103 -11.59 6.64 4.79
CA THR A 103 -11.29 7.90 5.47
C THR A 103 -11.53 9.07 4.51
N THR A 104 -12.09 10.17 5.01
CA THR A 104 -12.49 11.28 4.12
C THR A 104 -11.34 11.95 3.39
N ASP A 105 -10.09 11.75 3.84
CA ASP A 105 -8.87 12.25 3.20
C ASP A 105 -8.43 11.46 1.96
N VAL A 106 -8.98 10.26 1.74
CA VAL A 106 -8.75 9.47 0.51
C VAL A 106 -9.94 9.48 -0.44
N HIS A 107 -11.01 10.22 -0.12
CA HIS A 107 -12.17 10.43 -1.00
C HIS A 107 -11.89 11.46 -2.09
N ILE A 108 -11.22 11.04 -3.17
CA ILE A 108 -10.79 11.92 -4.25
C ILE A 108 -11.81 11.89 -5.40
N ALA A 109 -13.05 12.26 -5.11
CA ALA A 109 -14.06 12.45 -6.14
C ALA A 109 -13.79 13.72 -6.95
N ARG A 110 -14.11 13.71 -8.25
CA ARG A 110 -13.95 14.87 -9.13
C ARG A 110 -14.72 16.07 -8.58
N GLY A 111 -14.03 17.18 -8.35
CA GLY A 111 -14.60 18.42 -7.81
C GLY A 111 -14.81 18.45 -6.29
N SER A 112 -14.45 17.38 -5.57
CA SER A 112 -14.56 17.36 -4.10
C SER A 112 -13.43 18.13 -3.41
N THR A 113 -13.70 18.58 -2.19
CA THR A 113 -12.76 19.26 -1.29
C THR A 113 -12.54 18.49 0.01
N TYR A 114 -12.91 17.21 0.07
CA TYR A 114 -12.89 16.43 1.30
C TYR A 114 -11.47 16.22 1.82
N ALA A 115 -10.52 15.99 0.92
CA ALA A 115 -9.12 15.75 1.27
C ALA A 115 -8.39 16.96 1.89
N SER A 116 -8.95 18.16 1.80
CA SER A 116 -8.40 19.37 2.44
C SER A 116 -8.95 19.62 3.84
N GLN A 117 -9.80 18.74 4.38
CA GLN A 117 -10.35 18.84 5.73
C GLN A 117 -9.74 17.75 6.62
N PRO A 118 -9.59 17.96 7.94
CA PRO A 118 -9.12 16.91 8.85
C PRO A 118 -9.89 15.60 8.63
N SER A 119 -9.15 14.52 8.42
CA SER A 119 -9.71 13.21 8.11
C SER A 119 -10.75 12.75 9.13
N ARG A 120 -11.79 12.09 8.65
CA ARG A 120 -12.79 11.39 9.47
C ARG A 120 -12.84 9.91 9.10
N PRO A 121 -12.76 9.01 10.10
CA PRO A 121 -12.84 7.57 9.88
C PRO A 121 -14.29 7.13 9.64
N PHE A 122 -14.49 6.21 8.69
CA PHE A 122 -15.76 5.50 8.55
C PHE A 122 -15.53 4.15 7.84
N ARG A 123 -16.60 3.39 7.58
CA ARG A 123 -16.51 2.09 6.90
C ARG A 123 -17.63 1.97 5.88
N SER A 124 -17.25 1.69 4.63
CA SER A 124 -18.15 1.27 3.55
C SER A 124 -18.18 -0.25 3.37
N ALA A 125 -17.15 -0.96 3.86
CA ALA A 125 -17.02 -2.41 3.75
C ALA A 125 -17.33 -3.12 5.08
N ASP A 126 -18.17 -4.16 5.00
CA ASP A 126 -18.44 -5.10 6.08
C ASP A 126 -17.48 -6.29 6.04
N LEU A 127 -17.01 -6.77 7.20
CA LEU A 127 -16.09 -7.91 7.23
C LEU A 127 -16.72 -9.19 6.67
N ASP A 128 -18.02 -9.38 6.85
CA ASP A 128 -18.72 -10.55 6.30
C ASP A 128 -18.75 -10.47 4.75
N HIS A 129 -19.03 -9.30 4.17
CA HIS A 129 -18.93 -9.15 2.72
C HIS A 129 -17.51 -9.43 2.19
N ILE A 130 -16.47 -9.15 2.97
CA ILE A 130 -15.09 -9.45 2.61
C ILE A 130 -14.81 -10.97 2.68
N GLN A 131 -15.24 -11.63 3.76
CA GLN A 131 -14.90 -13.03 4.06
C GLN A 131 -15.83 -14.06 3.38
N CYS A 132 -17.08 -13.72 3.09
CA CYS A 132 -18.09 -14.67 2.62
C CYS A 132 -19.07 -14.07 1.59
N GLY A 133 -19.13 -12.73 1.47
CA GLY A 133 -19.89 -12.06 0.41
C GLY A 133 -21.34 -11.73 0.75
N HIS A 134 -21.78 -11.98 1.98
CA HIS A 134 -23.08 -11.57 2.53
C HIS A 134 -22.95 -11.31 4.04
N LEU A 135 -23.91 -10.61 4.63
CA LEU A 135 -23.94 -10.35 6.07
C LEU A 135 -24.21 -11.63 6.87
N ASP A 136 -23.79 -11.62 8.13
CA ASP A 136 -24.11 -12.63 9.15
C ASP A 136 -23.69 -14.06 8.77
N CYS A 137 -22.60 -14.21 8.03
CA CYS A 137 -22.18 -15.54 7.59
C CYS A 137 -21.64 -16.40 8.73
N ALA A 138 -21.87 -17.70 8.57
CA ALA A 138 -21.42 -18.71 9.50
C ALA A 138 -19.87 -18.79 9.49
N PRO A 139 -19.24 -19.17 10.62
CA PRO A 139 -17.78 -19.24 10.71
C PRO A 139 -17.11 -20.04 9.58
N GLU A 140 -17.74 -21.13 9.14
CA GLU A 140 -17.27 -21.99 8.04
C GLU A 140 -17.28 -21.32 6.66
N GLU A 141 -18.11 -20.29 6.46
CA GLU A 141 -18.20 -19.57 5.19
C GLU A 141 -17.09 -18.53 5.03
N ARG A 142 -16.43 -18.13 6.13
CA ARG A 142 -15.46 -17.03 6.14
C ARG A 142 -14.17 -17.31 5.36
N ALA A 143 -13.92 -18.58 5.03
CA ALA A 143 -12.79 -18.98 4.21
C ALA A 143 -13.05 -18.81 2.69
N LEU A 144 -14.25 -18.39 2.29
CA LEU A 144 -14.57 -18.19 0.88
C LEU A 144 -13.88 -16.95 0.29
N GLY A 145 -13.76 -15.89 1.06
CA GLY A 145 -13.21 -14.60 0.66
C GLY A 145 -11.84 -14.31 1.27
N ALA A 146 -11.49 -13.03 1.34
CA ALA A 146 -10.25 -12.60 1.97
C ALA A 146 -10.40 -12.60 3.49
N ASP A 147 -9.38 -13.07 4.20
CA ASP A 147 -9.28 -13.00 5.67
C ASP A 147 -8.29 -11.93 6.13
N LEU A 148 -7.74 -11.14 5.21
CA LEU A 148 -6.77 -10.07 5.46
C LEU A 148 -7.35 -8.73 5.01
N GLY A 149 -7.24 -7.71 5.86
CA GLY A 149 -7.66 -6.36 5.53
C GLY A 149 -6.59 -5.30 5.74
N LEU A 150 -6.79 -4.17 5.05
CA LEU A 150 -6.13 -2.92 5.37
C LEU A 150 -7.06 -2.05 6.20
N TYR A 151 -6.59 -1.57 7.35
CA TYR A 151 -7.25 -0.50 8.10
C TYR A 151 -6.36 0.74 8.08
N SER A 152 -6.87 1.91 7.70
CA SER A 152 -6.13 3.17 7.69
C SER A 152 -6.52 4.10 8.85
N VAL A 153 -5.52 4.81 9.36
CA VAL A 153 -5.67 5.91 10.32
C VAL A 153 -4.92 7.14 9.81
N THR A 154 -5.46 8.32 10.07
CA THR A 154 -4.81 9.61 9.77
C THR A 154 -4.82 10.46 11.03
N PHE A 155 -3.64 10.82 11.54
CA PHE A 155 -3.54 11.67 12.72
C PHE A 155 -3.33 13.12 12.30
N ASN A 156 -4.23 14.01 12.69
CA ASN A 156 -4.24 15.41 12.27
C ASN A 156 -3.76 16.39 13.35
N ASN A 157 -3.26 15.90 14.49
CA ASN A 157 -2.96 16.70 15.67
C ASN A 157 -4.17 17.53 16.13
N ASP A 158 -5.35 16.92 16.00
CA ASP A 158 -6.64 17.44 16.46
C ASP A 158 -7.20 16.41 17.42
N LEU A 159 -7.29 16.77 18.70
CA LEU A 159 -7.63 15.84 19.77
C LEU A 159 -8.97 15.13 19.54
N GLU A 160 -9.98 15.84 19.03
CA GLU A 160 -11.29 15.25 18.80
C GLU A 160 -11.25 14.29 17.61
N ARG A 161 -10.59 14.67 16.52
CA ARG A 161 -10.46 13.82 15.31
C ARG A 161 -9.59 12.59 15.56
N ASP A 162 -8.50 12.76 16.27
CA ASP A 162 -7.57 11.67 16.58
C ASP A 162 -8.21 10.71 17.59
N ARG A 163 -9.01 11.20 18.54
CA ARG A 163 -9.81 10.35 19.44
C ARG A 163 -10.88 9.56 18.68
N GLU A 164 -11.61 10.20 17.78
CA GLU A 164 -12.61 9.54 16.92
C GLU A 164 -11.98 8.41 16.10
N THR A 165 -10.79 8.65 15.53
CA THR A 165 -10.00 7.63 14.81
C THR A 165 -9.65 6.43 15.69
N LEU A 166 -9.19 6.67 16.92
CA LEU A 166 -8.82 5.60 17.86
C LEU A 166 -10.04 4.79 18.33
N GLU A 167 -11.19 5.43 18.52
CA GLU A 167 -12.45 4.78 18.89
C GLU A 167 -12.94 3.86 17.76
N ARG A 168 -12.95 4.36 16.51
CA ARG A 168 -13.31 3.53 15.35
C ARG A 168 -12.34 2.38 15.11
N PHE A 169 -11.05 2.60 15.35
CA PHE A 169 -10.05 1.54 15.26
C PHE A 169 -10.26 0.47 16.35
N HIS A 170 -10.63 0.87 17.57
CA HIS A 170 -10.99 -0.06 18.63
C HIS A 170 -12.19 -0.94 18.25
N GLU A 171 -13.28 -0.33 17.76
CA GLU A 171 -14.47 -1.06 17.28
C GLU A 171 -14.12 -2.09 16.20
N PHE A 172 -13.31 -1.69 15.21
CA PHE A 172 -12.84 -2.59 14.15
C PHE A 172 -12.04 -3.76 14.70
N ARG A 173 -11.07 -3.53 15.60
CA ARG A 173 -10.25 -4.62 16.15
C ARG A 173 -11.08 -5.66 16.90
N VAL A 174 -12.08 -5.22 17.65
CA VAL A 174 -13.00 -6.13 18.36
C VAL A 174 -13.78 -6.98 17.36
N GLU A 175 -14.30 -6.39 16.29
CA GLU A 175 -15.00 -7.15 15.24
C GLU A 175 -14.06 -8.11 14.52
N ALA A 176 -12.87 -7.64 14.13
CA ALA A 176 -11.88 -8.40 13.40
C ALA A 176 -11.44 -9.65 14.19
N GLU A 177 -11.12 -9.50 15.47
CA GLU A 177 -10.74 -10.63 16.32
C GLU A 177 -11.87 -11.66 16.47
N ARG A 178 -13.11 -11.20 16.70
CA ARG A 178 -14.29 -12.09 16.78
C ARG A 178 -14.55 -12.86 15.48
N LYS A 179 -14.18 -12.28 14.34
CA LYS A 179 -14.38 -12.87 13.01
C LYS A 179 -13.16 -13.62 12.48
N GLY A 180 -12.06 -13.66 13.24
CA GLY A 180 -10.80 -14.25 12.77
C GLY A 180 -10.21 -13.49 11.57
N PHE A 181 -10.53 -12.21 11.44
CA PHE A 181 -10.08 -11.35 10.36
C PHE A 181 -8.74 -10.70 10.74
N ARG A 182 -7.71 -10.95 9.94
CA ARG A 182 -6.37 -10.40 10.10
C ARG A 182 -6.31 -9.03 9.45
N TYR A 183 -5.40 -8.17 9.89
CA TYR A 183 -5.23 -6.88 9.25
C TYR A 183 -3.80 -6.36 9.29
N PHE A 184 -3.49 -5.45 8.37
CA PHE A 184 -2.35 -4.56 8.45
C PHE A 184 -2.83 -3.12 8.54
N LEU A 185 -2.01 -2.25 9.13
CA LEU A 185 -2.41 -0.89 9.49
C LEU A 185 -1.73 0.12 8.57
N GLU A 186 -2.49 0.92 7.85
CA GLU A 186 -1.98 2.07 7.09
C GLU A 186 -2.02 3.32 7.95
N ILE A 187 -0.90 4.03 8.04
CA ILE A 187 -0.78 5.25 8.83
C ILE A 187 -0.43 6.38 7.89
N PHE A 188 -1.32 7.36 7.81
CA PHE A 188 -1.10 8.59 7.06
C PHE A 188 -0.55 9.68 7.95
N ASP A 189 0.31 10.50 7.35
CA ASP A 189 0.64 11.82 7.86
C ASP A 189 -0.63 12.70 7.93
N PRO A 190 -0.62 13.77 8.74
CA PRO A 190 -1.69 14.74 8.72
C PRO A 190 -2.01 15.21 7.30
N ASN A 191 -3.27 15.06 6.88
CA ASN A 191 -3.68 15.46 5.54
C ASN A 191 -3.85 16.99 5.43
N VAL A 192 -4.04 17.67 6.56
CA VAL A 192 -4.04 19.12 6.67
C VAL A 192 -2.61 19.63 6.91
N PRO A 193 -2.09 20.54 6.07
CA PRO A 193 -0.72 21.03 6.20
C PRO A 193 -0.54 21.94 7.42
N GLY A 194 0.70 21.98 7.94
CA GLY A 194 1.10 22.95 8.97
C GLY A 194 0.61 22.64 10.40
N VAL A 195 -0.02 21.49 10.63
CA VAL A 195 -0.48 21.08 11.97
C VAL A 195 0.63 20.50 12.85
N ILE A 196 1.72 20.04 12.23
CA ILE A 196 2.95 19.57 12.86
C ILE A 196 4.14 20.15 12.09
N ASP A 197 5.19 20.54 12.83
CA ASP A 197 6.47 20.94 12.25
C ASP A 197 7.08 19.79 11.43
N PRO A 198 7.47 20.00 10.15
CA PRO A 198 8.05 18.95 9.32
C PRO A 198 9.24 18.22 9.95
N GLU A 199 10.05 18.88 10.79
CA GLU A 199 11.18 18.24 11.47
C GLU A 199 10.74 17.29 12.60
N LYS A 200 9.55 17.53 13.17
CA LYS A 200 8.98 16.72 14.27
C LYS A 200 8.01 15.65 13.77
N LEU A 201 7.50 15.79 12.55
CA LEU A 201 6.51 14.89 11.98
C LEU A 201 6.91 13.40 12.06
N PRO A 202 8.15 12.99 11.73
CA PRO A 202 8.51 11.57 11.80
C PRO A 202 8.40 11.00 13.21
N GLY A 203 8.91 11.74 14.20
CA GLY A 203 8.82 11.37 15.62
C GLY A 203 7.37 11.34 16.12
N TYR A 204 6.57 12.34 15.73
CA TYR A 204 5.14 12.37 16.05
C TYR A 204 4.40 11.12 15.54
N ILE A 205 4.66 10.70 14.30
CA ILE A 205 4.03 9.49 13.74
C ILE A 205 4.50 8.23 14.49
N ASN A 206 5.80 8.11 14.79
CA ASN A 206 6.34 7.01 15.59
C ASN A 206 5.67 6.92 16.98
N ASP A 207 5.54 8.05 17.68
CA ASP A 207 4.89 8.15 18.98
C ASP A 207 3.42 7.75 18.91
N MET A 208 2.69 8.22 17.89
CA MET A 208 1.28 7.88 17.69
C MET A 208 1.08 6.39 17.40
N ILE A 209 1.95 5.77 16.60
CA ILE A 209 1.95 4.32 16.35
C ILE A 209 2.19 3.56 17.66
N ALA A 210 3.26 3.89 18.39
CA ALA A 210 3.62 3.23 19.64
C ALA A 210 2.50 3.35 20.68
N ARG A 211 1.96 4.57 20.86
CA ARG A 211 0.84 4.85 21.79
C ARG A 211 -0.43 4.09 21.41
N MET A 212 -0.82 4.10 20.13
CA MET A 212 -2.04 3.44 19.66
C MET A 212 -2.00 1.93 19.90
N LEU A 213 -0.82 1.31 19.76
CA LEU A 213 -0.65 -0.15 19.91
C LEU A 213 -0.31 -0.58 21.36
N ALA A 214 0.09 0.33 22.25
CA ALA A 214 0.46 0.00 23.63
C ALA A 214 -0.68 -0.67 24.44
N GLY A 215 -1.93 -0.32 24.16
CA GLY A 215 -3.12 -0.92 24.78
C GLY A 215 -3.64 -2.18 24.08
N VAL A 216 -2.91 -2.74 23.12
CA VAL A 216 -3.37 -3.82 22.25
C VAL A 216 -2.55 -5.09 22.48
N ALA A 217 -3.21 -6.13 23.00
CA ALA A 217 -2.60 -7.44 23.17
C ALA A 217 -2.31 -8.13 21.81
N PRO A 218 -1.35 -9.08 21.76
CA PRO A 218 -0.91 -9.68 20.49
C PRO A 218 -2.01 -10.18 19.54
N PRO A 219 -3.10 -10.84 19.99
CA PRO A 219 -4.18 -11.30 19.08
C PRO A 219 -4.87 -10.16 18.31
N GLY A 220 -4.89 -8.96 18.89
CA GLY A 220 -5.51 -7.78 18.30
C GLY A 220 -4.53 -6.85 17.59
N ARG A 221 -3.25 -7.21 17.42
CA ARG A 221 -2.24 -6.37 16.75
C ARG A 221 -2.26 -6.56 15.23
N PRO A 222 -1.84 -5.54 14.45
CA PRO A 222 -1.69 -5.70 13.00
C PRO A 222 -0.53 -6.66 12.68
N LEU A 223 -0.61 -7.32 11.53
CA LEU A 223 0.48 -8.15 11.00
C LEU A 223 1.72 -7.32 10.62
N PHE A 224 1.50 -6.12 10.09
CA PHE A 224 2.54 -5.16 9.74
C PHE A 224 1.95 -3.75 9.56
N LEU A 225 2.83 -2.76 9.43
CA LEU A 225 2.46 -1.37 9.15
C LEU A 225 2.64 -1.03 7.68
N LYS A 226 1.85 -0.07 7.17
CA LYS A 226 2.02 0.57 5.87
C LYS A 226 2.06 2.08 6.11
N MET A 227 3.25 2.67 6.11
CA MET A 227 3.42 4.09 6.44
C MET A 227 4.31 4.82 5.44
N VAL A 228 4.35 6.14 5.53
CA VAL A 228 5.30 6.96 4.77
C VAL A 228 6.72 6.62 5.20
N TYR A 229 7.65 6.53 4.24
CA TYR A 229 9.07 6.45 4.57
C TYR A 229 9.61 7.85 4.87
N HIS A 230 9.69 8.21 6.15
CA HIS A 230 10.23 9.50 6.61
C HIS A 230 11.77 9.56 6.67
N GLY A 231 12.44 8.60 6.04
CA GLY A 231 13.89 8.52 5.98
C GLY A 231 14.51 7.56 7.01
N PRO A 232 15.84 7.38 6.95
CA PRO A 232 16.55 6.32 7.67
C PRO A 232 16.35 6.34 9.17
N LYS A 233 16.56 7.51 9.79
CA LYS A 233 16.55 7.67 11.26
C LYS A 233 15.20 7.32 11.86
N ALA A 234 14.11 7.79 11.25
CA ALA A 234 12.76 7.56 11.74
C ALA A 234 12.34 6.09 11.61
N LEU A 235 12.72 5.45 10.49
CA LEU A 235 12.45 4.02 10.30
C LEU A 235 13.25 3.16 11.28
N GLU A 236 14.54 3.43 11.45
CA GLU A 236 15.40 2.70 12.39
C GLU A 236 14.94 2.86 13.84
N GLU A 237 14.44 4.03 14.23
CA GLU A 237 13.85 4.27 15.55
C GLU A 237 12.68 3.32 15.82
N LEU A 238 11.71 3.24 14.90
CA LEU A 238 10.52 2.41 15.06
C LEU A 238 10.86 0.91 15.04
N VAL A 239 11.74 0.48 14.13
CA VAL A 239 12.21 -0.91 14.03
C VAL A 239 12.97 -1.33 15.31
N ARG A 240 13.75 -0.41 15.91
CA ARG A 240 14.47 -0.67 17.16
C ARG A 240 13.54 -0.69 18.37
N TYR A 241 12.50 0.14 18.37
CA TYR A 241 11.53 0.23 19.48
C TYR A 241 10.80 -1.10 19.70
N ASP A 242 10.36 -1.75 18.63
CA ASP A 242 9.74 -3.08 18.68
C ASP A 242 10.16 -3.93 17.47
N PRO A 243 11.17 -4.82 17.61
CA PRO A 243 11.65 -5.65 16.50
C PRO A 243 10.62 -6.62 15.92
N HIS A 244 9.50 -6.86 16.62
CA HIS A 244 8.40 -7.68 16.11
C HIS A 244 7.30 -6.85 15.45
N LEU A 245 7.36 -5.52 15.51
CA LEU A 245 6.53 -4.63 14.71
C LEU A 245 7.10 -4.55 13.29
N VAL A 246 6.54 -5.37 12.39
CA VAL A 246 6.97 -5.39 11.00
C VAL A 246 6.59 -4.08 10.32
N VAL A 247 7.58 -3.29 9.92
CA VAL A 247 7.36 -1.99 9.26
C VAL A 247 7.35 -2.15 7.74
N GLY A 248 6.34 -1.57 7.10
CA GLY A 248 6.17 -1.52 5.66
C GLY A 248 5.96 -0.09 5.17
N ILE A 249 6.33 0.15 3.91
CA ILE A 249 6.25 1.47 3.29
C ILE A 249 5.18 1.56 2.22
N LEU A 250 4.53 2.73 2.14
CA LEU A 250 3.63 3.09 1.04
C LEU A 250 4.39 3.76 -0.11
N GLY A 251 3.86 3.60 -1.32
CA GLY A 251 4.51 4.15 -2.53
C GLY A 251 4.29 5.64 -2.75
N GLY A 252 3.19 6.24 -2.28
CA GLY A 252 2.85 7.63 -2.61
C GLY A 252 2.43 7.78 -4.09
N SER A 253 2.72 8.95 -4.68
CA SER A 253 2.44 9.25 -6.09
C SER A 253 3.27 8.36 -7.05
N ALA A 254 2.89 8.35 -8.34
CA ALA A 254 3.58 7.52 -9.32
C ALA A 254 5.09 7.89 -9.45
N GLY A 255 5.39 9.18 -9.61
CA GLY A 255 6.78 9.66 -9.78
C GLY A 255 7.44 9.14 -11.06
N THR A 256 8.77 9.04 -11.04
CA THR A 256 9.59 8.32 -12.02
C THR A 256 9.71 6.84 -11.65
N THR A 257 10.18 6.01 -12.59
CA THR A 257 10.55 4.62 -12.29
C THR A 257 11.66 4.58 -11.24
N ARG A 258 12.64 5.50 -11.32
CA ARG A 258 13.70 5.63 -10.31
C ARG A 258 13.15 5.85 -8.92
N ASP A 259 12.13 6.70 -8.75
CA ASP A 259 11.52 6.97 -7.44
C ASP A 259 11.00 5.68 -6.79
N ALA A 260 10.31 4.84 -7.56
CA ALA A 260 9.76 3.58 -7.05
C ALA A 260 10.84 2.59 -6.62
N PHE A 261 11.85 2.41 -7.47
CA PHE A 261 12.93 1.45 -7.28
C PHE A 261 13.88 1.87 -6.16
N GLN A 262 14.20 3.17 -6.07
CA GLN A 262 15.03 3.70 -4.99
C GLN A 262 14.32 3.62 -3.64
N LEU A 263 13.03 3.98 -3.59
CA LEU A 263 12.25 3.97 -2.35
C LEU A 263 12.21 2.57 -1.71
N LEU A 264 12.00 1.52 -2.52
CA LEU A 264 12.00 0.14 -2.04
C LEU A 264 13.39 -0.22 -1.47
N HIS A 265 14.43 0.03 -2.26
CA HIS A 265 15.81 -0.28 -1.88
C HIS A 265 16.22 0.42 -0.58
N ASP A 266 15.95 1.72 -0.45
CA ASP A 266 16.33 2.48 0.73
C ASP A 266 15.53 2.06 1.96
N ALA A 267 14.22 1.90 1.84
CA ALA A 267 13.41 1.45 2.98
C ALA A 267 13.86 0.06 3.47
N GLN A 268 14.13 -0.87 2.55
CA GLN A 268 14.63 -2.20 2.89
C GLN A 268 15.98 -2.11 3.61
N LYS A 269 16.91 -1.27 3.13
CA LYS A 269 18.22 -1.06 3.74
C LYS A 269 18.13 -0.64 5.22
N TYR A 270 17.11 0.15 5.56
CA TYR A 270 16.92 0.68 6.91
C TYR A 270 15.88 -0.08 7.76
N GLY A 271 15.50 -1.29 7.32
CA GLY A 271 14.77 -2.24 8.16
C GLY A 271 13.30 -2.47 7.80
N ALA A 272 12.76 -1.79 6.79
CA ALA A 272 11.42 -2.13 6.29
C ALA A 272 11.42 -3.55 5.71
N LYS A 273 10.30 -4.25 5.85
CA LYS A 273 10.10 -5.63 5.36
C LYS A 273 8.96 -5.74 4.34
N VAL A 274 8.26 -4.64 4.07
CA VAL A 274 7.13 -4.62 3.14
C VAL A 274 7.20 -3.38 2.26
N ALA A 275 6.92 -3.54 0.96
CA ALA A 275 6.58 -2.43 0.08
C ALA A 275 5.19 -2.65 -0.54
N LEU A 276 4.32 -1.66 -0.37
CA LEU A 276 2.90 -1.73 -0.74
C LEU A 276 2.58 -0.57 -1.70
N TYR A 277 2.64 -0.87 -3.00
CA TYR A 277 2.58 0.13 -4.07
C TYR A 277 1.27 0.02 -4.85
N GLY A 278 0.57 1.14 -5.01
CA GLY A 278 -0.62 1.22 -5.87
C GLY A 278 -0.33 2.04 -7.13
N ARG A 279 -0.32 3.37 -6.99
CA ARG A 279 -0.11 4.32 -8.12
C ARG A 279 1.18 4.06 -8.91
N LYS A 280 2.26 3.63 -8.25
CA LYS A 280 3.55 3.32 -8.90
C LYS A 280 3.43 2.15 -9.87
N ILE A 281 2.80 1.05 -9.46
CA ILE A 281 2.54 -0.11 -10.32
C ILE A 281 1.47 0.24 -11.36
N ASN A 282 0.36 0.84 -10.92
CA ASN A 282 -0.80 1.05 -11.78
C ASN A 282 -0.52 1.96 -12.99
N ASN A 283 0.38 2.93 -12.84
CA ASN A 283 0.75 3.88 -13.89
C ASN A 283 2.03 3.50 -14.66
N ALA A 284 2.61 2.33 -14.39
CA ALA A 284 3.69 1.80 -15.21
C ALA A 284 3.19 1.44 -16.61
N GLU A 285 4.02 1.63 -17.62
CA GLU A 285 3.76 1.24 -19.02
C GLU A 285 3.52 -0.27 -19.14
N ASN A 286 4.24 -1.06 -18.34
CA ASN A 286 4.04 -2.50 -18.24
C ASN A 286 4.13 -2.96 -16.77
N GLN A 287 2.97 -3.24 -16.16
CA GLN A 287 2.89 -3.57 -14.74
C GLN A 287 3.61 -4.88 -14.38
N LEU A 288 3.56 -5.89 -15.25
CA LEU A 288 4.21 -7.19 -15.02
C LEU A 288 5.74 -7.06 -14.99
N ALA A 289 6.30 -6.35 -15.98
CA ALA A 289 7.73 -6.06 -16.01
C ALA A 289 8.16 -5.20 -14.81
N PHE A 290 7.36 -4.19 -14.46
CA PHE A 290 7.63 -3.33 -13.32
C PHE A 290 7.68 -4.11 -11.99
N VAL A 291 6.69 -4.97 -11.74
CA VAL A 291 6.65 -5.85 -10.56
C VAL A 291 7.83 -6.81 -10.55
N GLN A 292 8.23 -7.34 -11.70
CA GLN A 292 9.42 -8.19 -11.79
C GLN A 292 10.69 -7.47 -11.33
N PHE A 293 10.89 -6.22 -11.75
CA PHE A 293 12.04 -5.43 -11.28
C PHE A 293 11.95 -5.08 -9.79
N LEU A 294 10.75 -4.78 -9.26
CA LEU A 294 10.58 -4.61 -7.80
C LEU A 294 11.03 -5.87 -7.03
N ARG A 295 10.65 -7.06 -7.52
CA ARG A 295 11.08 -8.32 -6.92
C ARG A 295 12.58 -8.53 -7.00
N LEU A 296 13.19 -8.29 -8.17
CA LEU A 296 14.64 -8.41 -8.34
C LEU A 296 15.43 -7.45 -7.43
N ILE A 297 14.92 -6.23 -7.20
CA ILE A 297 15.54 -5.29 -6.27
C ILE A 297 15.39 -5.79 -4.83
N ALA A 298 14.17 -6.21 -4.43
CA ALA A 298 13.91 -6.74 -3.09
C ALA A 298 14.78 -7.96 -2.77
N ASP A 299 15.04 -8.80 -3.76
CA ASP A 299 15.87 -10.00 -3.63
C ASP A 299 17.39 -9.69 -3.74
N GLY A 300 17.76 -8.43 -3.97
CA GLY A 300 19.15 -7.97 -4.06
C GLY A 300 19.88 -8.38 -5.34
N VAL A 301 19.14 -8.75 -6.39
CA VAL A 301 19.70 -9.22 -7.67
C VAL A 301 20.16 -8.05 -8.53
N ILE A 302 19.47 -6.91 -8.47
CA ILE A 302 19.73 -5.74 -9.31
C ILE A 302 19.61 -4.44 -8.50
N GLY A 303 20.49 -3.48 -8.80
CA GLY A 303 20.43 -2.15 -8.21
C GLY A 303 19.33 -1.29 -8.84
N PRO A 304 18.80 -0.28 -8.12
CA PRO A 304 17.72 0.57 -8.64
C PRO A 304 18.03 1.28 -9.98
N VAL A 305 19.24 1.79 -10.20
CA VAL A 305 19.63 2.46 -11.47
C VAL A 305 19.63 1.49 -12.64
N GLU A 306 20.27 0.34 -12.44
CA GLU A 306 20.35 -0.73 -13.44
C GLU A 306 18.95 -1.28 -13.77
N ALA A 307 18.07 -1.39 -12.77
CA ALA A 307 16.69 -1.78 -12.95
C ALA A 307 15.90 -0.81 -13.83
N VAL A 308 16.12 0.52 -13.73
CA VAL A 308 15.48 1.48 -14.65
C VAL A 308 15.94 1.24 -16.08
N GLN A 309 17.25 1.08 -16.30
CA GLN A 309 17.81 0.83 -17.64
C GLN A 309 17.28 -0.47 -18.24
N ALA A 310 17.25 -1.54 -17.44
CA ALA A 310 16.72 -2.84 -17.85
C ALA A 310 15.21 -2.78 -18.14
N TYR A 311 14.44 -2.03 -17.35
CA TYR A 311 13.02 -1.79 -17.61
C TYR A 311 12.80 -1.08 -18.95
N HIS A 312 13.56 -0.03 -19.26
CA HIS A 312 13.51 0.65 -20.56
C HIS A 312 13.88 -0.28 -21.72
N ALA A 313 14.88 -1.16 -21.55
CA ALA A 313 15.22 -2.17 -22.54
C ALA A 313 14.08 -3.17 -22.78
N VAL A 314 13.37 -3.59 -21.73
CA VAL A 314 12.16 -4.42 -21.84
C VAL A 314 11.06 -3.67 -22.59
N LEU A 315 10.80 -2.39 -22.28
CA LEU A 315 9.82 -1.59 -23.01
C LEU A 315 10.16 -1.50 -24.49
N GLN A 316 11.43 -1.25 -24.83
CA GLN A 316 11.91 -1.23 -26.21
C GLN A 316 11.65 -2.56 -26.92
N ARG A 317 11.98 -3.69 -26.27
CA ARG A 317 11.77 -5.04 -26.84
C ARG A 317 10.29 -5.34 -27.07
N LEU A 318 9.42 -4.82 -26.22
CA LEU A 318 7.96 -4.97 -26.34
C LEU A 318 7.33 -3.94 -27.30
N GLY A 319 8.12 -3.03 -27.89
CA GLY A 319 7.62 -1.96 -28.74
C GLY A 319 6.77 -0.92 -28.00
N LEU A 320 6.90 -0.83 -26.68
CA LEU A 320 6.19 0.12 -25.84
C LEU A 320 6.96 1.44 -25.75
N ARG A 321 6.28 2.57 -25.96
CA ARG A 321 6.88 3.90 -25.79
C ARG A 321 6.91 4.27 -24.30
N PRO A 322 8.08 4.53 -23.72
CA PRO A 322 8.18 5.04 -22.35
C PRO A 322 7.45 6.38 -22.19
N HIS A 323 6.84 6.61 -21.02
CA HIS A 323 6.22 7.89 -20.69
C HIS A 323 7.25 9.03 -20.57
N ARG A 324 8.50 8.69 -20.23
CA ARG A 324 9.62 9.62 -20.06
C ARG A 324 10.86 9.11 -20.78
N SER A 325 11.77 10.01 -21.13
CA SER A 325 13.09 9.62 -21.59
C SER A 325 13.82 8.83 -20.50
N LEU A 326 14.76 7.94 -20.86
CA LEU A 326 15.57 7.23 -19.88
C LEU A 326 16.31 8.19 -18.94
N GLU A 327 16.83 9.30 -19.47
CA GLU A 327 17.53 10.32 -18.69
C GLU A 327 16.62 10.94 -17.62
N ASP A 328 15.38 11.28 -17.97
CA ASP A 328 14.43 11.86 -17.02
C ASP A 328 13.91 10.82 -16.04
N ASP A 329 13.72 9.59 -16.48
CA ASP A 329 13.19 8.52 -15.65
C ASP A 329 14.21 7.98 -14.63
N LEU A 330 15.50 8.29 -14.84
CA LEU A 330 16.60 8.05 -13.90
C LEU A 330 16.70 9.11 -12.78
N LYS A 331 15.96 10.23 -12.89
CA LYS A 331 15.99 11.30 -11.88
C LYS A 331 15.11 10.95 -10.69
N LEU A 332 15.56 11.33 -9.50
CA LEU A 332 14.71 11.34 -8.30
C LEU A 332 13.87 12.60 -8.28
N THR A 333 12.60 12.46 -7.90
CA THR A 333 11.65 13.58 -7.77
C THR A 333 11.00 13.61 -6.39
N PRO A 334 10.62 14.79 -5.87
CA PRO A 334 9.82 14.85 -4.65
C PRO A 334 8.52 14.07 -4.83
N SER A 335 8.25 13.13 -3.92
CA SER A 335 7.05 12.30 -3.98
C SER A 335 5.97 12.83 -3.03
N ALA A 336 4.74 12.99 -3.54
CA ALA A 336 3.59 13.30 -2.72
C ALA A 336 3.11 12.02 -2.05
N MET A 337 3.10 12.00 -0.71
CA MET A 337 2.76 10.83 0.08
C MET A 337 1.28 10.80 0.52
N SER A 338 0.56 11.92 0.34
CA SER A 338 -0.89 12.03 0.54
C SER A 338 -1.69 11.73 -0.73
N TYR A 339 -2.99 11.45 -0.58
CA TYR A 339 -3.92 11.29 -1.70
C TYR A 339 -4.43 12.64 -2.24
N GLY A 340 -4.62 13.63 -1.36
CA GLY A 340 -5.09 14.98 -1.69
C GLY A 340 -4.06 15.91 -2.34
N GLY A 341 -2.80 15.48 -2.49
CA GLY A 341 -1.76 16.28 -3.14
C GLY A 341 -1.23 17.46 -2.32
N THR A 342 -1.67 17.64 -1.07
CA THR A 342 -1.05 18.56 -0.12
C THR A 342 0.34 18.00 0.27
N THR A 343 1.36 18.82 0.03
CA THR A 343 2.80 18.50 0.11
C THR A 343 3.28 18.28 1.55
N THR A 344 3.20 17.03 2.02
CA THR A 344 4.34 16.42 2.72
C THR A 344 5.23 15.80 1.64
N ALA A 345 6.07 16.64 1.03
CA ALA A 345 7.05 16.19 0.07
C ALA A 345 8.25 15.63 0.85
N VAL A 346 8.43 14.31 0.84
CA VAL A 346 9.66 13.70 1.34
C VAL A 346 10.65 13.64 0.18
N THR A 347 11.67 14.50 0.21
CA THR A 347 12.86 14.36 -0.62
C THR A 347 13.81 13.40 0.08
N VAL A 348 14.04 12.22 -0.49
CA VAL A 348 15.11 11.34 -0.03
C VAL A 348 16.45 12.04 -0.35
N PRO A 349 17.27 12.39 0.66
CA PRO A 349 18.55 13.04 0.39
C PRO A 349 19.48 12.06 -0.35
N PRO A 350 20.29 12.53 -1.31
CA PRO A 350 21.37 11.70 -1.84
C PRO A 350 22.31 11.28 -0.71
N LEU A 351 22.78 10.03 -0.74
CA LEU A 351 23.80 9.53 0.19
C LEU A 351 25.02 10.46 0.15
N PRO A 352 25.60 10.86 1.30
CA PRO A 352 26.88 11.53 1.29
C PRO A 352 27.92 10.58 0.69
N SER A 353 28.67 11.05 -0.30
CA SER A 353 29.83 10.34 -0.83
C SER A 353 30.86 10.14 0.29
N SER A 354 31.01 8.90 0.78
CA SER A 354 32.16 8.45 1.58
C SER A 354 32.55 7.05 1.15
#